data_AF-A0A7C7NW85-F1
#
_entry.id   AF-A0A7C7NW85-F1
#
_cell.length_a   1.000
_cell.length_b   1.000
_cell.length_c   1.000
_cell.angle_alpha   90.00
_cell.angle_beta   90.00
_cell.angle_gamma   90.00
#
_symmetry.space_group_name_H-M   'P 1'
#
loop_
_entity.id
_entity.type
_entity.pdbx_description
1 polymer ?
#
loop_
_entity_poly.entity_id
_entity_poly.type
_entity_poly.pdbx_seq_one_letter_code
_entity_poly.pdbx_strand_id
1 'polypeptide(L)'
;MTYILIIFFGLFTISHVIIYQDFSNSMIQEQIETLEKKNSKLIDIVQSYLNEKKDVLRMFINREDVIKAFLEFNSSFHNIGNVDIENISNSLPKYQNGKILQYFYIDKSVLYRDNRWELLFSDANLEYDQVHSRYHTYIYNWKIDNGIYDVLFVDLEGHIIYSSMKNRDFGTNIKNGIFSNSTLGEIFKHFSKYKESKEVIFSDFSQYKPSRNKWIGF
;
A
#
# COMPACT_ATOMS: atom_id res chain seq x y z
N MET A 1 -83.70 23.58 37.10
CA MET A 1 -82.77 22.44 37.16
C MET A 1 -81.58 22.77 36.29
N THR A 2 -80.39 22.85 36.88
CA THR A 2 -79.14 23.20 36.17
C THR A 2 -78.43 21.90 35.80
N TYR A 3 -78.11 21.70 34.52
CA TYR A 3 -77.30 20.57 34.06
C TYR A 3 -75.83 21.01 33.95
N ILE A 4 -74.93 20.29 34.59
CA ILE A 4 -73.49 20.49 34.44
C ILE A 4 -72.98 19.46 33.42
N LEU A 5 -72.42 19.96 32.31
CA LEU A 5 -71.73 19.15 31.30
C LEU A 5 -70.23 19.18 31.62
N ILE A 6 -69.66 18.03 31.97
CA ILE A 6 -68.21 17.87 32.16
C ILE A 6 -67.68 17.06 30.98
N ILE A 7 -66.87 17.69 30.14
CA ILE A 7 -66.16 17.04 29.03
C ILE A 7 -64.70 16.87 29.43
N PHE A 8 -64.22 15.62 29.51
CA PHE A 8 -62.81 15.29 29.72
C PHE A 8 -62.10 15.17 28.36
N PHE A 9 -61.13 16.05 28.07
CA PHE A 9 -60.35 16.03 26.81
C PHE A 9 -58.86 15.65 26.98
N GLY A 10 -58.42 15.16 28.15
CA GLY A 10 -57.00 15.30 28.53
C GLY A 10 -56.08 14.08 28.60
N LEU A 11 -56.56 12.82 28.53
CA LEU A 11 -55.71 11.66 28.93
C LEU A 11 -55.39 10.65 27.82
N PHE A 12 -56.15 10.64 26.72
CA PHE A 12 -55.95 9.66 25.65
C PHE A 12 -54.86 10.03 24.64
N THR A 13 -54.51 11.30 24.51
CA THR A 13 -53.50 11.76 23.54
C THR A 13 -52.07 11.55 24.06
N ILE A 14 -51.84 11.80 25.36
CA ILE A 14 -50.53 11.63 25.98
C ILE A 14 -50.08 10.17 25.95
N SER A 15 -50.99 9.22 26.23
CA SER A 15 -50.67 7.79 26.16
C SER A 15 -50.29 7.34 24.75
N HIS A 16 -50.99 7.81 23.72
CA HIS A 16 -50.64 7.52 22.32
C HIS A 16 -49.30 8.13 21.93
N VAL A 17 -49.00 9.35 22.39
CA VAL A 17 -47.69 9.98 22.17
C VAL A 17 -46.58 9.19 22.84
N ILE A 18 -46.76 8.72 24.07
CA ILE A 18 -45.79 7.87 24.78
C ILE A 18 -45.60 6.54 24.05
N ILE A 19 -46.68 5.85 23.68
CA ILE A 19 -46.61 4.58 22.94
C ILE A 19 -45.90 4.77 21.59
N TYR A 20 -46.20 5.87 20.88
CA TYR A 20 -45.52 6.19 19.63
C TYR A 20 -44.03 6.49 19.85
N GLN A 21 -43.70 7.22 20.90
CA GLN A 21 -42.32 7.51 21.29
C GLN A 21 -41.55 6.23 21.61
N ASP A 22 -42.14 5.32 22.39
CA ASP A 22 -41.54 4.04 22.78
C ASP A 22 -41.36 3.11 21.58
N PHE A 23 -42.36 3.03 20.69
CA PHE A 23 -42.27 2.28 19.45
C PHE A 23 -41.24 2.86 18.47
N SER A 24 -41.18 4.18 18.35
CA SER A 24 -40.14 4.86 17.56
C SER A 24 -38.76 4.58 18.14
N ASN A 25 -38.60 4.65 19.46
CA ASN A 25 -37.34 4.37 20.15
C ASN A 25 -36.91 2.91 19.95
N SER A 26 -37.83 1.94 20.02
CA SER A 26 -37.48 0.52 19.81
C SER A 26 -37.03 0.23 18.38
N MET A 27 -37.70 0.81 17.36
CA MET A 27 -37.26 0.68 15.97
C MET A 27 -35.87 1.31 15.74
N ILE A 28 -35.58 2.46 16.38
CA ILE A 28 -34.25 3.07 16.33
C ILE A 28 -33.20 2.16 16.97
N GLN A 29 -33.48 1.55 18.12
CA GLN A 29 -32.56 0.63 18.79
C GLN A 29 -32.27 -0.61 17.93
N GLU A 30 -33.30 -1.22 17.30
CA GLU A 30 -33.11 -2.36 16.40
C GLU A 30 -32.21 -2.00 15.19
N GLN A 31 -32.37 -0.80 14.62
CA GLN A 31 -31.52 -0.31 13.55
C GLN A 31 -30.06 -0.10 14.02
N ILE A 32 -29.86 0.46 15.22
CA ILE A 32 -28.53 0.64 15.82
C ILE A 32 -27.86 -0.72 16.04
N GLU A 33 -28.53 -1.68 16.67
CA GLU A 33 -27.99 -3.03 16.90
C GLU A 33 -27.62 -3.72 15.58
N THR A 34 -28.45 -3.55 14.56
CA THR A 34 -28.18 -4.07 13.21
C THR A 34 -26.93 -3.44 12.59
N LEU A 35 -26.76 -2.12 12.74
CA LEU A 35 -25.57 -1.40 12.25
C LEU A 35 -24.31 -1.81 13.01
N GLU A 36 -24.39 -1.93 14.34
CA GLU A 36 -23.28 -2.38 15.18
C GLU A 36 -22.84 -3.79 14.80
N LYS A 37 -23.79 -4.71 14.61
CA LYS A 37 -23.51 -6.07 14.15
C LYS A 37 -22.84 -6.10 12.77
N LYS A 38 -23.32 -5.27 11.83
CA LYS A 38 -22.70 -5.13 10.50
C LYS A 38 -21.28 -4.58 10.61
N ASN A 39 -21.06 -3.58 11.46
CA ASN A 39 -19.76 -2.96 11.67
C ASN A 39 -18.75 -3.93 12.31
N SER A 40 -19.16 -4.65 13.36
CA SER A 40 -18.35 -5.71 13.98
C SER A 40 -17.97 -6.78 12.97
N LYS A 41 -18.92 -7.28 12.18
CA LYS A 41 -18.63 -8.27 11.13
C LYS A 41 -17.64 -7.73 10.09
N LEU A 42 -17.73 -6.45 9.72
CA LEU A 42 -16.79 -5.83 8.78
C LEU A 42 -15.38 -5.75 9.37
N ILE A 43 -15.26 -5.39 10.65
CA ILE A 43 -13.98 -5.36 11.38
C ILE A 43 -13.34 -6.75 11.37
N ASP A 44 -14.10 -7.79 11.69
CA ASP A 44 -13.61 -9.17 11.72
C ASP A 44 -13.11 -9.62 10.33
N ILE A 45 -13.83 -9.26 9.26
CA ILE A 45 -13.42 -9.56 7.88
C ILE A 45 -12.11 -8.87 7.54
N VAL A 46 -11.95 -7.58 7.88
CA VAL A 46 -10.74 -6.82 7.60
C VAL A 46 -9.55 -7.39 8.40
N GLN A 47 -9.75 -7.70 9.67
CA GLN A 47 -8.71 -8.30 10.51
C GLN A 47 -8.29 -9.68 9.99
N SER A 48 -9.25 -10.53 9.61
CA SER A 48 -8.97 -11.83 9.02
C SER A 48 -8.15 -11.69 7.73
N TYR A 49 -8.51 -10.75 6.87
CA TYR A 49 -7.77 -10.47 5.64
C TYR A 49 -6.33 -10.00 5.93
N LEU A 50 -6.14 -9.06 6.85
CA LEU A 50 -4.81 -8.56 7.21
C LEU A 50 -3.94 -9.65 7.85
N ASN A 51 -4.52 -10.53 8.67
CA ASN A 51 -3.81 -11.66 9.26
C ASN A 51 -3.36 -12.67 8.20
N GLU A 52 -4.24 -13.02 7.25
CA GLU A 52 -3.88 -13.86 6.10
C GLU A 52 -2.70 -13.25 5.32
N LYS A 53 -2.77 -11.95 5.00
CA LYS A 53 -1.68 -11.27 4.29
C LYS A 53 -0.41 -11.21 5.10
N LYS A 54 -0.51 -11.05 6.42
CA LYS A 54 0.65 -11.07 7.32
C LYS A 54 1.40 -12.39 7.23
N ASP A 55 0.69 -13.50 7.23
CA ASP A 55 1.30 -14.83 7.20
C ASP A 55 1.93 -15.12 5.83
N VAL A 56 1.26 -14.75 4.74
CA VAL A 56 1.82 -14.81 3.38
C VAL A 56 3.10 -13.98 3.26
N LEU A 57 3.11 -12.75 3.79
CA LEU A 57 4.29 -11.87 3.76
C LEU A 57 5.43 -12.45 4.59
N ARG A 58 5.14 -12.97 5.78
CA ARG A 58 6.12 -13.66 6.64
C ARG A 58 6.76 -14.85 5.93
N MET A 59 5.96 -15.65 5.23
CA MET A 59 6.48 -16.77 4.44
C MET A 59 7.40 -16.27 3.33
N PHE A 60 7.00 -15.22 2.61
CA PHE A 60 7.78 -14.66 1.50
C PHE A 60 9.14 -14.10 1.94
N ILE A 61 9.18 -13.24 2.97
CA ILE A 61 10.42 -12.58 3.40
C ILE A 61 11.44 -13.53 4.04
N ASN A 62 11.03 -14.72 4.49
CA ASN A 62 11.92 -15.72 5.08
C ASN A 62 12.48 -16.73 4.07
N ARG A 63 12.12 -16.63 2.78
CA ARG A 63 12.69 -17.51 1.75
C ARG A 63 14.10 -17.07 1.39
N GLU A 64 14.99 -18.04 1.23
CA GLU A 64 16.40 -17.81 0.88
C GLU A 64 16.55 -17.10 -0.48
N ASP A 65 15.72 -17.44 -1.47
CA ASP A 65 15.76 -16.83 -2.79
C ASP A 65 15.33 -15.36 -2.78
N VAL A 66 14.37 -14.98 -1.92
CA VAL A 66 13.93 -13.60 -1.74
C VAL A 66 15.02 -12.78 -1.04
N ILE A 67 15.67 -13.34 -0.02
CA ILE A 67 16.81 -12.69 0.66
C ILE A 67 17.96 -12.49 -0.33
N LYS A 68 18.29 -13.51 -1.13
CA LYS A 68 19.31 -13.43 -2.17
C LYS A 68 18.97 -12.39 -3.24
N ALA A 69 17.71 -12.35 -3.69
CA ALA A 69 17.24 -11.33 -4.62
C ALA A 69 17.44 -9.93 -4.05
N PHE A 70 17.04 -9.69 -2.79
CA PHE A 70 17.26 -8.40 -2.14
C PHE A 70 18.74 -8.00 -2.11
N LEU A 71 19.64 -8.91 -1.72
CA LEU A 71 21.08 -8.64 -1.65
C LEU A 71 21.68 -8.34 -3.02
N GLU A 72 21.30 -9.10 -4.05
CA GLU A 72 21.79 -8.88 -5.42
C GLU A 72 21.22 -7.59 -6.02
N PHE A 73 19.95 -7.25 -5.77
CA PHE A 73 19.39 -5.95 -6.17
C PHE A 73 20.11 -4.80 -5.48
N ASN A 74 20.40 -4.94 -4.19
CA ASN A 74 21.10 -3.90 -3.44
C ASN A 74 22.51 -3.68 -3.99
N SER A 75 23.28 -4.75 -4.17
CA SER A 75 24.63 -4.67 -4.74
C SER A 75 24.62 -4.08 -6.14
N SER A 76 23.81 -4.64 -7.04
CA SER A 76 23.78 -4.20 -8.44
C SER A 76 23.25 -2.77 -8.59
N PHE A 77 22.31 -2.32 -7.75
CA PHE A 77 21.86 -0.92 -7.72
C PHE A 77 22.99 0.03 -7.36
N HIS A 78 23.78 -0.28 -6.32
CA HIS A 78 24.88 0.55 -5.86
C HIS A 78 26.07 0.57 -6.84
N ASN A 79 26.24 -0.48 -7.65
CA ASN A 79 27.27 -0.58 -8.68
C ASN A 79 26.99 0.25 -9.96
N ILE A 80 25.77 0.73 -10.19
CA ILE A 80 25.40 1.45 -11.42
C ILE A 80 26.30 2.68 -11.66
N GLY A 81 26.61 3.44 -10.61
CA GLY A 81 27.43 4.65 -10.68
C GLY A 81 28.90 4.41 -11.07
N ASN A 82 29.36 3.15 -11.07
CA ASN A 82 30.71 2.77 -11.49
C ASN A 82 30.80 2.45 -12.99
N VAL A 83 29.69 2.52 -13.72
CA VAL A 83 29.64 2.30 -15.18
C VAL A 83 29.94 3.63 -15.89
N ASP A 84 30.76 3.60 -16.96
CA ASP A 84 31.04 4.76 -17.82
C ASP A 84 29.79 5.17 -18.62
N ILE A 85 28.87 5.85 -17.94
CA ILE A 85 27.58 6.30 -18.49
C ILE A 85 27.75 7.53 -19.39
N GLU A 86 28.90 8.21 -19.36
CA GLU A 86 29.22 9.32 -20.27
C GLU A 86 29.06 8.93 -21.75
N ASN A 87 29.31 7.67 -22.10
CA ASN A 87 29.12 7.17 -23.48
C ASN A 87 27.66 6.82 -23.81
N ILE A 88 26.77 6.70 -22.82
CA ILE A 88 25.42 6.14 -22.97
C ILE A 88 24.38 7.25 -23.19
N SER A 89 24.61 8.47 -22.69
CA SER A 89 23.89 9.66 -23.17
C SER A 89 24.42 10.96 -22.54
N ASN A 90 24.79 11.93 -23.38
CA ASN A 90 25.12 13.32 -22.97
C ASN A 90 23.95 14.06 -22.30
N SER A 91 22.74 13.48 -22.30
CA SER A 91 21.55 14.01 -21.63
C SER A 91 21.24 13.31 -20.31
N LEU A 92 22.03 12.28 -19.95
CA LEU A 92 21.77 11.58 -18.71
C LEU A 92 22.14 12.50 -17.56
N PRO A 93 21.22 12.63 -16.60
CA PRO A 93 21.55 13.21 -15.33
C PRO A 93 22.90 12.62 -14.81
N LYS A 94 23.94 13.45 -14.56
CA LYS A 94 25.21 13.19 -13.77
C LYS A 94 25.00 12.49 -12.39
N TYR A 95 24.01 11.61 -12.24
CA TYR A 95 23.15 11.49 -11.06
C TYR A 95 23.16 10.08 -10.48
N GLN A 96 22.76 10.05 -9.21
CA GLN A 96 22.27 8.94 -8.41
C GLN A 96 21.67 7.78 -9.23
N ASN A 97 22.15 6.55 -8.97
CA ASN A 97 21.80 5.26 -9.59
C ASN A 97 20.31 5.09 -9.94
N GLY A 98 19.41 5.54 -9.06
CA GLY A 98 17.98 5.43 -9.28
C GLY A 98 17.43 6.25 -10.46
N LYS A 99 18.05 7.38 -10.83
CA LYS A 99 17.65 8.16 -12.01
C LYS A 99 17.98 7.45 -13.31
N ILE A 100 19.09 6.73 -13.35
CA ILE A 100 19.49 5.89 -14.48
C ILE A 100 18.45 4.76 -14.67
N LEU A 101 18.05 4.10 -13.58
CA LEU A 101 17.00 3.09 -13.64
C LEU A 101 15.63 3.66 -14.05
N GLN A 102 15.23 4.82 -13.54
CA GLN A 102 14.01 5.50 -14.00
C GLN A 102 14.05 5.79 -15.50
N TYR A 103 15.17 6.28 -16.00
CA TYR A 103 15.31 6.56 -17.43
C TYR A 103 15.09 5.30 -18.26
N PHE A 104 15.81 4.21 -17.96
CA PHE A 104 15.73 2.99 -18.76
C PHE A 104 14.41 2.22 -18.60
N TYR A 105 13.92 2.06 -17.37
CA TYR A 105 12.73 1.25 -17.10
C TYR A 105 11.41 2.02 -17.22
N ILE A 106 11.44 3.35 -17.23
CA ILE A 106 10.23 4.17 -17.27
C ILE A 106 10.21 5.13 -18.46
N ASP A 107 11.23 5.96 -18.63
CA ASP A 107 11.19 7.05 -19.63
C ASP A 107 11.44 6.54 -21.06
N LYS A 108 12.37 5.60 -21.21
CA LYS A 108 12.70 4.95 -22.49
C LYS A 108 11.78 3.77 -22.81
N SER A 109 11.08 3.24 -21.80
CA SER A 109 10.20 2.09 -21.99
C SER A 109 9.06 2.43 -22.97
N VAL A 110 8.95 1.63 -24.04
CA VAL A 110 7.84 1.72 -25.00
C VAL A 110 6.54 1.15 -24.42
N LEU A 111 6.61 0.48 -23.27
CA LEU A 111 5.47 -0.13 -22.60
C LEU A 111 4.68 0.91 -21.80
N TYR A 112 3.36 0.81 -21.89
CA TYR A 112 2.47 1.58 -21.02
C TYR A 112 2.69 1.22 -19.56
N ARG A 113 2.38 2.17 -18.67
CA ARG A 113 2.60 2.06 -17.24
C ARG A 113 2.13 0.74 -16.62
N ASP A 114 0.93 0.30 -16.96
CA ASP A 114 0.33 -0.89 -16.37
C ASP A 114 0.96 -2.20 -16.91
N ASN A 115 1.78 -2.12 -17.98
CA ASN A 115 2.47 -3.24 -18.63
C ASN A 115 4.01 -3.21 -18.45
N ARG A 116 4.57 -2.20 -17.77
CA ARG A 116 6.04 -2.08 -17.62
C ARG A 116 6.70 -3.27 -16.90
N TRP A 117 5.92 -4.07 -16.20
CA TRP A 117 6.39 -5.31 -15.61
C TRP A 117 6.90 -6.32 -16.65
N GLU A 118 6.46 -6.23 -17.91
CA GLU A 118 6.97 -7.09 -18.99
C GLU A 118 8.42 -6.77 -19.36
N LEU A 119 8.91 -5.57 -19.02
CA LEU A 119 10.30 -5.18 -19.28
C LEU A 119 11.23 -5.89 -18.29
N LEU A 120 11.82 -7.01 -18.73
CA LEU A 120 12.75 -7.80 -17.94
C LEU A 120 14.18 -7.26 -17.99
N PHE A 121 14.54 -6.57 -19.07
CA PHE A 121 15.91 -6.18 -19.38
C PHE A 121 15.93 -4.81 -20.05
N SER A 122 16.90 -3.96 -19.72
CA SER A 122 17.05 -2.66 -20.34
C SER A 122 18.11 -2.64 -21.44
N ASP A 123 18.02 -1.68 -22.36
CA ASP A 123 19.03 -1.51 -23.42
C ASP A 123 20.41 -1.08 -22.89
N ALA A 124 20.53 -0.74 -21.61
CA ALA A 124 21.78 -0.37 -20.98
C ALA A 124 22.68 -1.57 -20.66
N ASN A 125 22.10 -2.78 -20.57
CA ASN A 125 22.80 -4.02 -20.26
C ASN A 125 23.66 -3.93 -18.99
N LEU A 126 23.07 -3.36 -17.93
CA LEU A 126 23.70 -3.20 -16.62
C LEU A 126 23.74 -4.54 -15.88
N GLU A 127 24.64 -4.67 -14.90
CA GLU A 127 24.58 -5.78 -13.93
C GLU A 127 23.19 -5.88 -13.28
N TYR A 128 22.57 -4.72 -13.01
CA TYR A 128 21.20 -4.63 -12.51
C TYR A 128 20.19 -5.35 -13.42
N ASP A 129 20.34 -5.28 -14.74
CA ASP A 129 19.40 -5.90 -15.69
C ASP A 129 19.47 -7.43 -15.63
N GLN A 130 20.65 -7.99 -15.33
CA GLN A 130 20.84 -9.43 -15.14
C GLN A 130 20.16 -9.92 -13.85
N VAL A 131 20.28 -9.15 -12.76
CA VAL A 131 19.59 -9.44 -11.50
C VAL A 131 18.09 -9.28 -11.67
N HIS A 132 17.66 -8.21 -12.34
CA HIS A 132 16.25 -7.92 -12.60
C HIS A 132 15.59 -9.05 -13.41
N SER A 133 16.16 -9.44 -14.55
CA SER A 133 15.63 -10.53 -15.37
C SER A 133 15.58 -11.88 -14.64
N ARG A 134 16.52 -12.15 -13.72
CA ARG A 134 16.55 -13.38 -12.92
C ARG A 134 15.37 -13.50 -11.94
N TYR A 135 15.01 -12.42 -11.26
CA TYR A 135 14.04 -12.48 -10.16
C TYR A 135 12.68 -11.84 -10.46
N HIS A 136 12.61 -10.92 -11.41
CA HIS A 136 11.42 -10.08 -11.59
C HIS A 136 10.17 -10.88 -11.92
N THR A 137 10.23 -11.82 -12.87
CA THR A 137 9.07 -12.62 -13.28
C THR A 137 8.47 -13.40 -12.12
N TYR A 138 9.31 -14.02 -11.28
CA TYR A 138 8.84 -14.77 -10.13
C TYR A 138 8.22 -13.85 -9.07
N ILE A 139 8.87 -12.74 -8.71
CA ILE A 139 8.32 -11.78 -7.72
C ILE A 139 7.02 -11.16 -8.24
N TYR A 140 6.95 -10.86 -9.54
CA TYR A 140 5.75 -10.35 -10.19
C TYR A 140 4.61 -11.36 -10.12
N ASN A 141 4.84 -12.63 -10.47
CA ASN A 141 3.80 -13.65 -10.39
C ASN A 141 3.34 -13.86 -8.94
N TRP A 142 4.27 -13.93 -7.99
CA TRP A 142 3.96 -14.05 -6.57
C TRP A 142 3.04 -12.91 -6.08
N LYS A 143 3.28 -11.66 -6.49
CA LYS A 143 2.42 -10.54 -6.07
C LYS A 143 1.00 -10.66 -6.66
N ILE A 144 0.85 -11.18 -7.88
CA ILE A 144 -0.45 -11.38 -8.53
C ILE A 144 -1.23 -12.46 -7.79
N ASP A 145 -0.58 -13.61 -7.52
CA ASP A 145 -1.19 -14.74 -6.81
C ASP A 145 -1.68 -14.35 -5.40
N ASN A 146 -1.06 -13.34 -4.79
CA ASN A 146 -1.39 -12.89 -3.44
C ASN A 146 -2.20 -11.58 -3.37
N GLY A 147 -2.62 -11.03 -4.51
CA GLY A 147 -3.43 -9.81 -4.58
C GLY A 147 -2.70 -8.53 -4.16
N ILE A 148 -1.37 -8.53 -4.26
CA ILE A 148 -0.50 -7.39 -3.93
C ILE A 148 -0.35 -6.49 -5.15
N TYR A 149 -0.41 -5.18 -4.95
CA TYR A 149 -0.33 -4.22 -6.05
C TYR A 149 1.10 -4.05 -6.58
N ASP A 150 2.05 -3.76 -5.68
CA ASP A 150 3.47 -3.57 -6.01
C ASP A 150 4.33 -4.14 -4.87
N VAL A 151 5.45 -4.77 -5.24
CA VAL A 151 6.49 -5.21 -4.32
C VAL A 151 7.67 -4.27 -4.47
N LEU A 152 8.06 -3.62 -3.37
CA LEU A 152 9.20 -2.72 -3.29
C LEU A 152 10.29 -3.35 -2.42
N PHE A 153 11.53 -3.31 -2.89
CA PHE A 153 12.68 -3.50 -2.00
C PHE A 153 13.30 -2.14 -1.72
N VAL A 154 13.54 -1.88 -0.43
CA VAL A 154 14.10 -0.62 0.05
C VAL A 154 15.36 -0.93 0.86
N ASP A 155 16.47 -0.27 0.52
CA ASP A 155 17.71 -0.40 1.27
C ASP A 155 17.67 0.39 2.60
N LEU A 156 18.69 0.21 3.45
CA LEU A 156 18.77 0.90 4.74
C LEU A 156 19.00 2.42 4.64
N GLU A 157 19.42 2.89 3.47
CA GLU A 157 19.59 4.31 3.18
C GLU A 157 18.27 4.96 2.71
N GLY A 158 17.27 4.13 2.39
CA GLY A 158 15.93 4.53 1.96
C GLY A 158 15.73 4.52 0.46
N HIS A 159 16.65 3.99 -0.35
CA HIS A 159 16.46 3.87 -1.79
C HIS A 159 15.51 2.73 -2.13
N ILE A 160 14.51 3.00 -2.96
CA ILE A 160 13.68 1.95 -3.59
C ILE A 160 14.50 1.32 -4.72
N ILE A 161 15.25 0.27 -4.39
CA ILE A 161 16.18 -0.43 -5.28
C ILE A 161 15.49 -1.40 -6.25
N TYR A 162 14.22 -1.75 -5.99
CA TYR A 162 13.40 -2.58 -6.88
C TYR A 162 11.92 -2.22 -6.75
N SER A 163 11.19 -2.28 -7.86
CA SER A 163 9.73 -2.20 -7.91
C SER A 163 9.20 -3.18 -8.96
N SER A 164 8.18 -3.94 -8.60
CA SER A 164 7.52 -4.84 -9.54
C SER A 164 6.71 -4.09 -10.62
N MET A 165 6.15 -2.93 -10.28
CA MET A 165 5.34 -2.11 -11.19
C MET A 165 6.13 -0.98 -11.88
N LYS A 166 7.33 -0.65 -11.38
CA LYS A 166 8.19 0.43 -11.90
C LYS A 166 7.43 1.77 -11.95
N ASN A 167 6.79 2.13 -10.84
CA ASN A 167 6.16 3.44 -10.67
C ASN A 167 7.20 4.54 -10.44
N ARG A 168 6.78 5.82 -10.33
CA ARG A 168 7.72 6.97 -10.23
C ARG A 168 8.47 7.08 -8.90
N ASP A 169 8.14 6.23 -7.95
CA ASP A 169 8.84 5.96 -6.68
C ASP A 169 10.06 5.05 -6.86
N PHE A 170 10.06 4.17 -7.86
CA PHE A 170 11.22 3.33 -8.20
C PHE A 170 12.48 4.18 -8.39
N GLY A 171 13.58 3.80 -7.73
CA GLY A 171 14.85 4.53 -7.79
C GLY A 171 14.87 5.85 -7.01
N THR A 172 13.80 6.19 -6.27
CA THR A 172 13.82 7.36 -5.37
C THR A 172 14.24 6.97 -3.96
N ASN A 173 14.61 7.97 -3.15
CA ASN A 173 14.89 7.77 -1.74
C ASN A 173 13.66 8.18 -0.89
N ILE A 174 13.08 7.26 -0.13
CA ILE A 174 11.91 7.49 0.72
C ILE A 174 12.26 8.02 2.12
N LYS A 175 13.55 8.11 2.46
CA LYS A 175 14.01 8.73 3.69
C LYS A 175 14.16 10.25 3.54
N ASN A 176 14.77 10.71 2.45
CA ASN A 176 15.12 12.12 2.24
C ASN A 176 14.65 12.71 0.89
N GLY A 177 13.99 11.92 0.02
CA GLY A 177 13.51 12.37 -1.28
C GLY A 177 12.05 12.83 -1.29
N ILE A 178 11.50 12.95 -2.49
CA ILE A 178 10.16 13.53 -2.76
C ILE A 178 9.00 12.77 -2.11
N PHE A 179 9.19 11.51 -1.73
CA PHE A 179 8.18 10.68 -1.07
C PHE A 179 8.43 10.50 0.43
N SER A 180 9.35 11.27 1.02
CA SER A 180 9.71 11.14 2.44
C SER A 180 8.61 11.50 3.43
N ASN A 181 7.62 12.29 3.00
CA ASN A 181 6.42 12.64 3.77
C ASN A 181 5.18 11.88 3.29
N SER A 182 5.35 10.80 2.54
CA SER A 182 4.26 9.86 2.23
C SER A 182 4.15 8.80 3.31
N THR A 183 3.04 8.08 3.37
CA THR A 183 2.84 6.96 4.31
C THR A 183 3.96 5.91 4.23
N LEU A 184 4.48 5.62 3.03
CA LEU A 184 5.66 4.75 2.88
C LEU A 184 6.91 5.32 3.58
N GLY A 185 7.16 6.63 3.42
CA GLY A 185 8.29 7.31 4.07
C GLY A 185 8.15 7.35 5.60
N GLU A 186 6.93 7.52 6.11
CA GLU A 186 6.63 7.50 7.54
C GLU A 186 6.86 6.11 8.15
N ILE A 187 6.35 5.05 7.50
CA ILE A 187 6.59 3.66 7.91
C ILE A 187 8.09 3.35 7.92
N PHE A 188 8.81 3.74 6.86
CA PHE A 188 10.24 3.49 6.78
C PHE A 188 11.00 4.18 7.93
N LYS A 189 10.67 5.43 8.25
CA LYS A 189 11.24 6.15 9.39
C LYS A 189 10.90 5.46 10.72
N HIS A 190 9.71 4.90 10.86
CA HIS A 190 9.32 4.13 12.04
C HIS A 190 10.12 2.82 12.13
N PHE A 191 10.15 2.02 11.06
CA PHE A 191 10.83 0.73 10.98
C PHE A 191 12.35 0.85 11.16
N SER A 192 12.99 1.87 10.57
CA SER A 192 14.44 2.08 10.67
C SER A 192 14.96 2.26 12.12
N LYS A 193 14.07 2.49 13.09
CA LYS A 193 14.41 2.53 14.52
C LYS A 193 14.53 1.14 15.14
N TYR A 194 13.96 0.11 14.51
CA TYR A 194 13.96 -1.29 14.94
C TYR A 194 14.96 -2.06 14.09
N LYS A 195 16.18 -2.29 14.63
CA LYS A 195 17.31 -2.84 13.85
C LYS A 195 17.20 -4.33 13.52
N GLU A 196 16.35 -5.09 14.22
CA GLU A 196 16.35 -6.57 14.15
C GLU A 196 14.95 -7.20 14.20
N SER A 197 13.90 -6.50 13.78
CA SER A 197 12.57 -7.12 13.75
C SER A 197 12.30 -7.78 12.38
N LYS A 198 12.01 -9.09 12.40
CA LYS A 198 11.36 -9.79 11.28
C LYS A 198 9.85 -9.56 11.28
N GLU A 199 9.44 -8.36 11.66
CA GLU A 199 8.04 -8.02 11.83
C GLU A 199 7.44 -7.55 10.52
N VAL A 200 6.24 -8.05 10.24
CA VAL A 200 5.37 -7.47 9.22
C VAL A 200 4.49 -6.45 9.92
N ILE A 201 4.59 -5.22 9.47
CA ILE A 201 3.80 -4.09 9.90
C ILE A 201 2.92 -3.63 8.74
N PHE A 202 1.76 -3.08 9.06
CA PHE A 202 0.86 -2.47 8.10
C PHE A 202 0.69 -1.00 8.44
N SER A 203 0.55 -0.13 7.45
CA SER A 203 -0.03 1.19 7.67
C SER A 203 -1.54 1.21 7.54
N ASP A 204 -2.12 2.28 8.04
CA ASP A 204 -3.43 2.73 7.58
C ASP A 204 -3.42 3.04 6.07
N PHE A 205 -4.61 3.05 5.49
CA PHE A 205 -4.80 3.39 4.09
C PHE A 205 -4.66 4.90 3.88
N SER A 206 -3.90 5.28 2.86
CA SER A 206 -3.78 6.68 2.44
C SER A 206 -3.66 6.79 0.93
N GLN A 207 -3.90 7.98 0.40
CA GLN A 207 -3.66 8.24 -1.01
C GLN A 207 -2.17 8.25 -1.31
N TYR A 208 -1.75 7.44 -2.27
CA TYR A 208 -0.35 7.38 -2.70
C TYR A 208 -0.17 7.86 -4.14
N LYS A 209 0.55 8.97 -4.31
CA LYS A 209 0.77 9.61 -5.61
C LYS A 209 1.39 8.68 -6.66
N PRO A 210 2.43 7.88 -6.34
CA PRO A 210 2.95 6.86 -7.26
C PRO A 210 1.95 5.75 -7.61
N SER A 211 0.80 5.65 -6.94
CA SER A 211 -0.30 4.74 -7.28
C SER A 211 -1.53 5.45 -7.86
N ARG A 212 -1.34 6.60 -8.54
CA ARG A 212 -2.45 7.43 -9.09
C ARG A 212 -3.39 7.99 -8.01
N ASN A 213 -2.87 8.30 -6.82
CA ASN A 213 -3.65 8.73 -5.66
C ASN A 213 -4.73 7.71 -5.24
N LYS A 214 -4.58 6.44 -5.62
CA LYS A 214 -5.38 5.35 -5.05
C LYS A 214 -5.10 5.26 -3.54
N TRP A 215 -6.12 4.89 -2.80
CA TRP A 215 -5.98 4.50 -1.40
C TRP A 215 -5.25 3.16 -1.34
N ILE A 216 -4.09 3.14 -0.69
CA ILE A 216 -3.30 1.93 -0.47
C ILE A 216 -2.85 1.88 0.98
N GLY A 217 -2.73 0.67 1.51
CA GLY A 217 -1.94 0.38 2.70
C GLY A 217 -0.62 -0.24 2.27
N PHE A 218 0.44 0.01 3.04
CA PHE A 218 1.74 -0.63 2.88
C PHE A 218 1.92 -1.74 3.91
#